data_AF-E4SJ42-F1
#
_entry.id   AF-E4SJ42-F1
#
_cell.length_a   1.000
_cell.length_b   1.000
_cell.length_c   1.000
_cell.angle_alpha   90.00
_cell.angle_beta   90.00
_cell.angle_gamma   90.00
#
_symmetry.space_group_name_H-M   'P 1'
#
loop_
_entity.id
_entity.type
_entity.pdbx_description
1 polymer ?
#
loop_
_entity_poly.entity_id
_entity_poly.type
_entity_poly.pdbx_seq_one_letter_code
_entity_poly.pdbx_strand_id
1 'polypeptide(L)'
;MVGHSLGNISIIYYMLQNGKNKKMPQLQKEVNIAGHFAGLTFDGLPSIIKQPAGMKLDKNGKPNKMNATYKQMTQARTAYPKNQVQVLNIIGDIGNNSDGRVENVSSLSLKYLVADCAKSYQVVKIKGKNAQHSKLHNNSQVDKVLIKFLWNK
;
A
#
# COMPACT_ATOMS: atom_id res chain seq x y z
N MET A 1 6.13 4.55 -9.98
CA MET A 1 6.79 4.73 -8.67
C MET A 1 6.79 3.41 -7.93
N VAL A 2 7.83 3.13 -7.15
CA VAL A 2 7.94 1.94 -6.30
C VAL A 2 8.21 2.43 -4.88
N GLY A 3 7.36 2.05 -3.94
CA GLY A 3 7.48 2.40 -2.53
C GLY A 3 7.74 1.16 -1.68
N HIS A 4 8.55 1.33 -0.64
CA HIS A 4 8.68 0.35 0.45
C HIS A 4 8.30 1.01 1.77
N SER A 5 7.52 0.31 2.60
CA SER A 5 7.11 0.78 3.93
C SER A 5 6.54 2.20 3.89
N LEU A 6 7.19 3.18 4.53
CA LEU A 6 6.79 4.59 4.53
C LEU A 6 6.76 5.24 3.14
N GLY A 7 7.60 4.78 2.20
CA GLY A 7 7.61 5.31 0.83
C GLY A 7 6.26 5.17 0.12
N ASN A 8 5.45 4.17 0.50
CA ASN A 8 4.09 4.01 -0.01
C ASN A 8 3.16 5.15 0.44
N ILE A 9 3.33 5.58 1.69
CA ILE A 9 2.55 6.70 2.23
C ILE A 9 2.97 7.99 1.51
N SER A 10 4.28 8.18 1.30
CA SER A 10 4.79 9.31 0.51
C SER A 10 4.20 9.36 -0.90
N ILE A 11 4.02 8.21 -1.57
CA ILE A 11 3.35 8.14 -2.88
C ILE A 11 1.89 8.61 -2.79
N ILE A 12 1.13 8.14 -1.79
CA ILE A 12 -0.25 8.59 -1.60
C ILE A 12 -0.30 10.11 -1.40
N TYR A 13 0.53 10.66 -0.51
CA TYR A 13 0.57 12.11 -0.25
C TYR A 13 1.06 12.92 -1.46
N TYR A 14 1.98 12.38 -2.27
CA TYR A 14 2.33 12.97 -3.55
C TYR A 14 1.10 13.05 -4.46
N MET A 15 0.32 11.97 -4.55
CA MET A 15 -0.87 11.92 -5.39
C MET A 15 -2.00 12.81 -4.88
N LEU A 16 -2.12 13.03 -3.55
CA LEU A 16 -3.04 14.02 -2.99
C LEU A 16 -2.74 15.45 -3.50
N GLN A 17 -1.46 15.78 -3.69
CA GLN A 17 -1.02 17.11 -4.14
C GLN A 17 -0.96 17.23 -5.67
N ASN A 18 -0.52 16.17 -6.35
CA ASN A 18 -0.09 16.25 -7.75
C ASN A 18 -0.82 15.28 -8.69
N GLY A 19 -1.73 14.44 -8.20
CA GLY A 19 -2.37 13.38 -8.99
C GLY A 19 -3.13 13.85 -10.23
N LYS A 20 -3.56 15.12 -10.25
CA LYS A 20 -4.22 15.77 -11.40
C LYS A 20 -3.44 16.99 -11.93
N ASN A 21 -2.26 17.27 -11.38
CA ASN A 21 -1.46 18.42 -11.79
C ASN A 21 -0.75 18.11 -13.11
N LYS A 22 -1.26 18.64 -14.23
CA LYS A 22 -0.70 18.40 -15.57
C LYS A 22 0.71 18.97 -15.79
N LYS A 23 1.19 19.84 -14.88
CA LYS A 23 2.58 20.36 -14.90
C LYS A 23 3.59 19.40 -14.27
N MET A 24 3.12 18.31 -13.65
CA MET A 24 3.96 17.29 -13.01
C MET A 24 3.96 15.99 -13.81
N PRO A 25 4.96 15.12 -13.62
CA PRO A 25 4.93 13.77 -14.19
C PRO A 25 3.68 13.00 -13.77
N GLN A 26 3.01 12.40 -14.75
CA GLN A 26 1.76 11.66 -14.55
C GLN A 26 2.05 10.19 -14.21
N LEU A 27 1.65 9.76 -13.02
CA LEU A 27 1.84 8.37 -12.56
C LEU A 27 1.10 7.38 -13.47
N GLN A 28 1.80 6.33 -13.92
CA GLN A 28 1.24 5.26 -14.76
C GLN A 28 1.18 3.91 -14.02
N LYS A 29 2.27 3.57 -13.32
CA LYS A 29 2.41 2.33 -12.56
C LYS A 29 2.89 2.62 -11.16
N GLU A 30 2.21 2.04 -10.18
CA GLU A 30 2.52 2.16 -8.76
C GLU A 30 2.71 0.78 -8.16
N VAL A 31 3.83 0.58 -7.49
CA VAL A 31 4.11 -0.64 -6.75
C VAL A 31 4.30 -0.29 -5.29
N ASN A 32 3.52 -0.94 -4.43
CA ASN A 32 3.58 -0.77 -3.01
C ASN A 32 4.12 -2.04 -2.36
N ILE A 33 5.25 -1.96 -1.67
CA ILE A 33 5.85 -3.09 -0.95
C ILE A 33 5.72 -2.82 0.54
N ALA A 34 5.05 -3.72 1.27
CA ALA A 34 4.90 -3.64 2.72
C ALA A 34 4.31 -2.31 3.23
N GLY A 35 3.30 -1.77 2.54
CA GLY A 35 2.68 -0.50 2.92
C GLY A 35 1.90 -0.60 4.23
N HIS A 36 2.04 0.39 5.11
CA HIS A 36 1.38 0.44 6.42
C HIS A 36 0.21 1.43 6.44
N PHE A 37 -0.64 1.39 5.41
CA PHE A 37 -1.64 2.43 5.14
C PHE A 37 -2.54 2.72 6.35
N ALA A 38 -3.14 1.69 6.96
CA ALA A 38 -4.02 1.87 8.11
C ALA A 38 -3.28 1.85 9.47
N GLY A 39 -1.97 2.08 9.44
CA GLY A 39 -1.11 2.26 10.61
C GLY A 39 -0.24 1.07 10.96
N LEU A 40 0.45 1.21 12.09
CA LEU A 40 1.44 0.30 12.65
C LEU A 40 1.09 -0.06 14.10
N THR A 41 1.64 -1.14 14.64
CA THR A 41 1.24 -1.70 15.95
C THR A 41 2.30 -1.64 17.05
N PHE A 42 3.51 -1.14 16.77
CA PHE A 42 4.58 -1.09 17.78
C PHE A 42 4.42 0.04 18.80
N ASP A 43 5.07 -0.11 19.94
CA ASP A 43 4.99 0.83 21.05
C ASP A 43 5.65 2.17 20.73
N GLY A 44 5.20 3.23 21.40
CA GLY A 44 5.69 4.60 21.20
C GLY A 44 5.15 5.33 19.96
N LEU A 45 4.29 4.69 19.16
CA LEU A 45 3.65 5.33 18.01
C LEU A 45 2.66 6.43 18.42
N PRO A 46 2.72 7.62 17.78
CA PRO A 46 1.65 8.60 17.87
C PRO A 46 0.31 8.01 17.45
N SER A 47 -0.76 8.35 18.18
CA SER A 47 -2.13 7.86 17.92
C SER A 47 -2.62 8.12 16.50
N ILE A 48 -2.08 9.13 15.81
CA ILE A 48 -2.43 9.48 14.44
C ILE A 48 -1.98 8.46 13.38
N ILE A 49 -0.94 7.66 13.67
CA ILE A 49 -0.38 6.63 12.79
C ILE A 49 -0.47 5.22 13.37
N LYS A 50 -0.96 5.08 14.61
CA LYS A 50 -1.20 3.78 15.23
C LYS A 50 -2.35 3.07 14.54
N GLN A 51 -2.21 1.76 14.31
CA GLN A 51 -3.29 0.92 13.80
C GLN A 51 -4.38 0.80 14.87
N PRO A 52 -5.66 1.04 14.55
CA PRO A 52 -6.74 0.88 15.51
C PRO A 52 -6.88 -0.58 16.00
N ALA A 53 -7.10 -0.75 17.31
CA ALA A 53 -7.34 -2.07 17.89
C ALA A 53 -8.62 -2.73 17.35
N GLY A 54 -8.53 -4.01 16.96
CA GLY A 54 -9.64 -4.76 16.38
C GLY A 54 -10.08 -4.28 15.00
N MET A 55 -9.17 -3.64 14.25
CA MET A 55 -9.41 -3.25 12.87
C MET A 55 -9.68 -4.48 12.00
N LYS A 56 -10.72 -4.39 11.17
CA LYS A 56 -11.11 -5.41 10.18
C LYS A 56 -11.43 -4.70 8.88
N LEU A 57 -11.18 -5.36 7.76
CA LEU A 57 -11.56 -4.85 6.44
C LEU A 57 -12.87 -5.49 5.98
N ASP A 58 -13.70 -4.71 5.27
CA ASP A 58 -14.79 -5.26 4.48
C ASP A 58 -14.29 -5.86 3.15
N LYS A 59 -15.21 -6.39 2.33
CA LYS A 59 -14.90 -6.97 1.00
C LYS A 59 -14.21 -5.99 0.03
N ASN A 60 -14.40 -4.70 0.23
CA ASN A 60 -13.82 -3.62 -0.57
C ASN A 60 -12.49 -3.10 0.02
N GLY A 61 -12.02 -3.67 1.13
CA GLY A 61 -10.81 -3.25 1.82
C GLY A 61 -11.02 -2.05 2.73
N LYS A 62 -12.26 -1.62 2.99
CA LYS A 62 -12.55 -0.49 3.89
C LYS A 62 -12.34 -0.95 5.32
N PRO A 63 -11.47 -0.30 6.11
CA PRO A 63 -11.36 -0.61 7.52
C PRO A 63 -12.57 -0.09 8.30
N ASN A 64 -13.07 -0.88 9.24
CA ASN A 64 -14.14 -0.50 10.18
C ASN A 64 -13.73 0.64 11.13
N LYS A 65 -12.43 0.80 11.37
CA LYS A 65 -11.83 1.85 12.20
C LYS A 65 -10.64 2.46 11.46
N MET A 66 -10.52 3.78 11.47
CA MET A 66 -9.46 4.50 10.76
C MET A 66 -8.72 5.42 11.72
N ASN A 67 -7.39 5.38 11.69
CA ASN A 67 -6.57 6.41 12.33
C ASN A 67 -6.62 7.73 11.52
N ALA A 68 -6.03 8.79 12.06
CA ALA A 68 -6.13 10.12 11.45
C ALA A 68 -5.47 10.19 10.05
N THR A 69 -4.29 9.57 9.92
CA THR A 69 -3.56 9.55 8.64
C THR A 69 -4.31 8.76 7.57
N TYR A 70 -4.92 7.62 7.91
CA TYR A 70 -5.74 6.88 6.96
C TYR A 70 -6.99 7.66 6.53
N LYS A 71 -7.66 8.36 7.47
CA LYS A 71 -8.78 9.25 7.13
C LYS A 71 -8.35 10.31 6.13
N GLN A 72 -7.18 10.95 6.31
CA GLN A 72 -6.63 11.90 5.34
C GLN A 72 -6.38 11.23 3.98
N MET A 73 -5.76 10.06 3.98
CA MET A 73 -5.46 9.31 2.74
C MET A 73 -6.71 8.87 1.97
N THR A 74 -7.91 8.85 2.56
CA THR A 74 -9.16 8.57 1.81
C THR A 74 -9.43 9.56 0.67
N GLN A 75 -8.81 10.75 0.71
CA GLN A 75 -8.83 11.72 -0.40
C GLN A 75 -8.17 11.17 -1.68
N ALA A 76 -7.34 10.12 -1.59
CA ALA A 76 -6.75 9.45 -2.75
C ALA A 76 -7.82 8.96 -3.75
N ARG A 77 -8.98 8.57 -3.24
CA ARG A 77 -10.12 8.09 -4.04
C ARG A 77 -10.60 9.12 -5.07
N THR A 78 -10.38 10.41 -4.81
CA THR A 78 -10.69 11.50 -5.75
C THR A 78 -9.45 12.16 -6.33
N ALA A 79 -8.31 12.13 -5.64
CA ALA A 79 -7.06 12.75 -6.10
C ALA A 79 -6.40 11.99 -7.26
N TYR A 80 -6.52 10.66 -7.29
CA TYR A 80 -5.98 9.85 -8.39
C TYR A 80 -6.77 10.07 -9.69
N PRO A 81 -6.10 10.10 -10.86
CA PRO A 81 -6.77 10.15 -12.15
C PRO A 81 -7.48 8.81 -12.43
N LYS A 82 -8.74 8.90 -12.85
CA LYS A 82 -9.59 7.72 -13.10
C LYS A 82 -9.04 6.88 -14.25
N ASN A 83 -9.01 5.57 -14.07
CA ASN A 83 -8.65 4.56 -15.07
C ASN A 83 -7.25 4.78 -15.70
N GLN A 84 -6.32 5.39 -14.96
CA GLN A 84 -4.96 5.66 -15.45
C GLN A 84 -3.91 4.79 -14.76
N VAL A 85 -3.85 4.83 -13.43
CA VAL A 85 -2.78 4.20 -12.67
C VAL A 85 -3.03 2.70 -12.50
N GLN A 86 -2.05 1.87 -12.88
CA GLN A 86 -2.01 0.46 -12.50
C GLN A 86 -1.34 0.32 -11.14
N VAL A 87 -1.99 -0.36 -10.20
CA VAL A 87 -1.50 -0.51 -8.83
C VAL A 87 -1.22 -1.97 -8.51
N LEU A 88 -0.02 -2.22 -8.01
CA LEU A 88 0.41 -3.51 -7.47
C LEU A 88 0.71 -3.35 -5.97
N ASN A 89 0.13 -4.21 -5.14
CA ASN A 89 0.33 -4.25 -3.69
C ASN A 89 1.01 -5.57 -3.30
N ILE A 90 2.30 -5.50 -3.00
CA ILE A 90 3.12 -6.64 -2.57
C ILE A 90 3.17 -6.64 -1.03
N ILE A 91 2.67 -7.72 -0.43
CA ILE A 91 2.61 -7.89 1.02
C ILE A 91 3.40 -9.12 1.45
N GLY A 92 4.07 -9.04 2.60
CA GLY A 92 4.76 -10.19 3.19
C GLY A 92 3.93 -10.86 4.27
N ASP A 93 4.07 -12.18 4.39
CA ASP A 93 3.44 -12.99 5.44
C ASP A 93 4.43 -14.04 5.95
N ILE A 94 4.98 -13.81 7.15
CA ILE A 94 5.93 -14.73 7.80
C ILE A 94 5.24 -15.88 8.54
N GLY A 95 3.91 -16.01 8.43
CA GLY A 95 3.12 -17.08 9.02
C GLY A 95 2.03 -16.60 9.99
N ASN A 96 1.89 -15.29 10.18
CA ASN A 96 0.97 -14.68 11.13
C ASN A 96 0.20 -13.48 10.54
N ASN A 97 -0.01 -13.46 9.22
CA ASN A 97 -0.64 -12.34 8.51
C ASN A 97 0.10 -11.00 8.72
N SER A 98 1.43 -11.06 8.83
CA SER A 98 2.30 -9.91 9.00
C SER A 98 3.64 -10.19 8.33
N ASP A 99 4.34 -9.13 7.92
CA ASP A 99 5.74 -9.24 7.51
C ASP A 99 6.73 -9.13 8.69
N GLY A 100 6.21 -9.13 9.92
CA GLY A 100 6.96 -8.95 11.17
C GLY A 100 7.07 -7.49 11.62
N ARG A 101 6.62 -6.52 10.82
CA ARG A 101 6.51 -5.10 11.19
C ARG A 101 5.13 -4.50 10.87
N VAL A 102 4.54 -4.91 9.77
CA VAL A 102 3.27 -4.42 9.25
C VAL A 102 2.30 -5.58 9.16
N GLU A 103 1.17 -5.45 9.84
CA GLU A 103 0.08 -6.41 9.69
C GLU A 103 -0.55 -6.28 8.31
N ASN A 104 -0.88 -7.41 7.69
CA ASN A 104 -1.47 -7.47 6.36
C ASN A 104 -2.81 -6.72 6.29
N VAL A 105 -3.55 -6.63 7.39
CA VAL A 105 -4.79 -5.84 7.45
C VAL A 105 -4.52 -4.35 7.15
N SER A 106 -3.37 -3.82 7.57
CA SER A 106 -2.93 -2.46 7.23
C SER A 106 -2.54 -2.35 5.75
N SER A 107 -1.75 -3.29 5.23
CA SER A 107 -1.33 -3.27 3.83
C SER A 107 -2.48 -3.48 2.84
N LEU A 108 -3.43 -4.36 3.15
CA LEU A 108 -4.57 -4.67 2.29
C LEU A 108 -5.60 -3.54 2.25
N SER A 109 -5.59 -2.64 3.24
CA SER A 109 -6.49 -1.48 3.27
C SER A 109 -6.29 -0.53 2.08
N LEU A 110 -5.14 -0.57 1.40
CA LEU A 110 -4.89 0.19 0.16
C LEU A 110 -6.01 0.03 -0.87
N LYS A 111 -6.63 -1.16 -0.96
CA LYS A 111 -7.73 -1.41 -1.91
C LYS A 111 -8.81 -0.33 -1.82
N TYR A 112 -9.20 0.05 -0.61
CA TYR A 112 -10.23 1.08 -0.41
C TYR A 112 -9.79 2.48 -0.85
N LEU A 113 -8.50 2.77 -0.82
CA LEU A 113 -7.96 4.09 -1.17
C LEU A 113 -7.88 4.30 -2.69
N VAL A 114 -7.59 3.24 -3.46
CA VAL A 114 -7.21 3.39 -4.88
C VAL A 114 -7.98 2.51 -5.87
N ALA A 115 -8.62 1.40 -5.45
CA ALA A 115 -9.16 0.43 -6.41
C ALA A 115 -10.30 0.99 -7.27
N ASP A 116 -11.13 1.89 -6.72
CA ASP A 116 -12.26 2.48 -7.44
C ASP A 116 -11.83 3.44 -8.57
N CYS A 117 -10.61 4.00 -8.50
CA CYS A 117 -10.10 4.95 -9.48
C CYS A 117 -8.94 4.38 -10.32
N ALA A 118 -8.27 3.32 -9.86
CA ALA A 118 -7.17 2.69 -10.56
C ALA A 118 -7.63 2.04 -11.88
N LYS A 119 -6.72 1.98 -12.87
CA LYS A 119 -6.88 1.17 -14.08
C LYS A 119 -6.91 -0.32 -13.77
N SER A 120 -6.16 -0.73 -12.76
CA SER A 120 -6.12 -2.10 -12.26
C SER A 120 -5.54 -2.12 -10.86
N TYR A 121 -6.00 -3.03 -10.00
CA TYR A 121 -5.48 -3.25 -8.66
C TYR A 121 -5.17 -4.74 -8.46
N GLN A 122 -3.93 -5.05 -8.10
CA GLN A 122 -3.46 -6.42 -7.88
C GLN A 122 -2.80 -6.55 -6.51
N VAL A 123 -2.98 -7.70 -5.86
CA VAL A 123 -2.29 -8.05 -4.62
C VAL A 123 -1.43 -9.27 -4.86
N VAL A 124 -0.17 -9.21 -4.44
CA VAL A 124 0.74 -10.36 -4.41
C VAL A 124 1.21 -10.57 -2.98
N LYS A 125 0.88 -11.73 -2.41
CA LYS A 125 1.34 -12.13 -1.08
C LYS A 125 2.58 -13.02 -1.22
N ILE A 126 3.70 -12.57 -0.65
CA ILE A 126 4.92 -13.35 -0.48
C ILE A 126 4.83 -14.05 0.87
N LYS A 127 5.13 -15.35 0.93
CA LYS A 127 5.00 -16.17 2.15
C LYS A 127 6.34 -16.73 2.62
N GLY A 128 6.41 -17.03 3.92
CA GLY A 128 7.54 -17.72 4.55
C GLY A 128 8.60 -16.77 5.12
N LYS A 129 9.70 -17.33 5.64
CA LYS A 129 10.72 -16.56 6.38
C LYS A 129 11.38 -15.42 5.57
N ASN A 130 11.33 -15.49 4.24
CA ASN A 130 11.86 -14.47 3.34
C ASN A 130 10.83 -13.37 2.98
N ALA A 131 9.61 -13.47 3.50
CA ALA A 131 8.58 -12.45 3.42
C ALA A 131 8.67 -11.41 4.56
N GLN A 132 9.76 -11.43 5.34
CA GLN A 132 10.00 -10.46 6.40
C GLN A 132 10.15 -9.04 5.82
N HIS A 133 9.69 -8.03 6.56
CA HIS A 133 9.56 -6.64 6.13
C HIS A 133 10.74 -6.07 5.31
N SER A 134 11.97 -6.23 5.80
CA SER A 134 13.19 -5.73 5.13
C SER A 134 13.65 -6.69 4.03
N LYS A 135 13.41 -7.99 4.18
CA LYS A 135 13.73 -8.96 3.13
C LYS A 135 12.89 -8.77 1.87
N LEU A 136 11.69 -8.20 1.96
CA LEU A 136 10.83 -7.99 0.79
C LEU A 136 11.47 -7.14 -0.31
N HIS A 137 12.31 -6.16 0.03
CA HIS A 137 13.03 -5.35 -0.97
C HIS A 137 14.38 -5.97 -1.41
N ASN A 138 14.68 -7.18 -0.93
CA ASN A 138 15.83 -8.00 -1.32
C ASN A 138 15.36 -9.46 -1.46
N ASN A 139 14.38 -9.67 -2.34
CA ASN A 139 13.72 -10.96 -2.53
C ASN A 139 13.47 -11.21 -4.01
N SER A 140 14.05 -12.28 -4.53
CA SER A 140 13.98 -12.63 -5.96
C SER A 140 12.56 -12.91 -6.47
N GLN A 141 11.61 -13.30 -5.61
CA GLN A 141 10.20 -13.40 -5.98
C GLN A 141 9.58 -12.02 -6.18
N VAL A 142 9.91 -11.07 -5.30
CA VAL A 142 9.48 -9.67 -5.41
C VAL A 142 10.07 -9.05 -6.67
N ASP A 143 11.35 -9.28 -6.95
CA ASP A 143 12.01 -8.76 -8.15
C ASP A 143 11.35 -9.26 -9.44
N LYS A 144 11.05 -10.56 -9.53
CA LYS A 144 10.34 -11.14 -10.69
C LYS A 144 8.97 -10.51 -10.88
N VAL A 145 8.21 -10.34 -9.81
CA VAL A 145 6.88 -9.73 -9.85
C VAL A 145 6.98 -8.26 -10.27
N LEU A 146 7.96 -7.53 -9.72
CA LEU A 146 8.22 -6.13 -10.03
C LEU A 146 8.57 -5.95 -11.51
N ILE A 147 9.52 -6.75 -12.02
CA ILE A 147 9.99 -6.67 -13.41
C ILE A 147 8.85 -6.93 -14.38
N LYS A 148 8.07 -7.99 -14.12
CA LYS A 148 6.91 -8.32 -14.93
C LYS A 148 5.86 -7.21 -14.90
N PHE A 149 5.56 -6.64 -13.74
CA PHE A 149 4.57 -5.57 -13.63
C PHE A 149 5.01 -4.28 -14.32
N LEU A 150 6.26 -3.86 -14.12
CA LEU A 150 6.78 -2.60 -14.66
C LEU A 150 7.07 -2.67 -16.16
N TRP A 151 7.66 -3.76 -16.64
CA TRP A 151 8.19 -3.85 -18.01
C TRP A 151 7.62 -5.00 -18.83
N ASN A 152 6.79 -5.87 -18.26
CA ASN A 152 6.25 -7.05 -18.93
C ASN A 152 7.35 -7.96 -19.51
N LYS A 153 8.46 -8.08 -18.76
CA LYS A 153 9.58 -8.97 -19.03
C LYS A 153 9.58 -10.15 -18.08
#